data_AF-A0A971AEM7-F1
#
_entry.id   AF-A0A971AEM7-F1
#
_cell.length_a   1.000
_cell.length_b   1.000
_cell.length_c   1.000
_cell.angle_alpha   90.00
_cell.angle_beta   90.00
_cell.angle_gamma   90.00
#
_symmetry.space_group_name_H-M   'P 1'
#
loop_
_entity.id
_entity.type
_entity.pdbx_description
1 polymer ?
#
loop_
_entity_poly.entity_id
_entity_poly.type
_entity_poly.pdbx_seq_one_letter_code
_entity_poly.pdbx_strand_id
1 'polypeptide(L)' 'SGYLHGKVDCERLEIVASGKVYGEVVCGELVIEPGGQFIGESRVREEGQVVALQHRHDNELLAAPEATGELQDA' A
#
# COMPACT_ATOMS: atom_id res chain seq x y z
N SER A 1 31.96 -0.41 -8.46
CA SER A 1 31.16 -0.81 -9.64
C SER A 1 30.15 -1.86 -9.23
N GLY A 2 28.85 -1.60 -9.43
CA GLY A 2 27.77 -2.53 -9.11
C GLY A 2 27.24 -3.22 -10.36
N TYR A 3 26.96 -4.52 -10.26
CA TYR A 3 26.28 -5.29 -11.29
C TYR A 3 25.10 -6.01 -10.64
N LEU A 4 23.90 -5.81 -11.19
CA LEU A 4 22.70 -6.50 -10.78
C LEU A 4 22.07 -7.20 -11.99
N HIS A 5 21.73 -8.47 -11.82
CA HIS A 5 20.98 -9.23 -12.82
C HIS A 5 19.82 -9.96 -12.14
N GLY A 6 18.60 -9.77 -12.64
CA GLY A 6 17.42 -10.48 -12.16
C GLY A 6 16.20 -9.59 -11.99
N LYS A 7 15.42 -9.86 -10.96
CA LYS A 7 14.19 -9.12 -10.64
C LYS A 7 14.42 -8.25 -9.42
N VAL A 8 14.07 -6.97 -9.52
CA VAL A 8 14.17 -6.00 -8.43
C VAL A 8 12.77 -5.50 -8.10
N ASP A 9 12.42 -5.55 -6.82
CA ASP A 9 11.21 -4.94 -6.30
C ASP A 9 11.60 -4.05 -5.10
N CYS A 10 11.47 -2.73 -5.27
CA CYS A 10 11.92 -1.75 -4.28
C CYS A 10 11.12 -0.45 -4.38
N GLU A 11 11.17 0.41 -3.37
CA GLU A 11 10.54 1.74 -3.47
C GLU A 11 11.31 2.66 -4.42
N ARG A 12 12.65 2.73 -4.25
CA ARG A 12 13.53 3.57 -5.04
C ARG A 12 14.75 2.78 -5.52
N LEU A 13 15.03 2.86 -6.82
CA LEU A 13 16.26 2.35 -7.43
C LEU A 13 17.07 3.50 -8.03
N GLU A 14 18.34 3.59 -7.64
CA GLU A 14 19.30 4.56 -8.18
C GLU A 14 20.49 3.84 -8.80
N ILE A 15 20.67 4.00 -10.11
CA ILE A 15 21.80 3.46 -10.87
C ILE A 15 22.82 4.58 -11.04
N VAL A 16 23.82 4.58 -10.14
CA VAL A 16 24.93 5.55 -10.16
C VAL A 16 25.90 5.29 -11.32
N ALA A 17 26.82 6.22 -11.55
CA ALA A 17 27.88 6.09 -12.55
C ALA A 17 28.60 4.73 -12.48
N SER A 18 28.76 4.07 -13.64
CA SER A 18 29.30 2.70 -13.82
C SER A 18 28.43 1.54 -13.30
N GLY A 19 27.27 1.83 -12.69
CA GLY A 19 26.30 0.82 -12.28
C GLY A 19 25.63 0.17 -13.49
N LYS A 20 25.41 -1.15 -13.41
CA LYS A 20 24.75 -1.91 -14.48
C LYS A 20 23.63 -2.78 -13.91
N VAL A 21 22.44 -2.64 -14.47
CA VAL A 21 21.25 -3.42 -14.09
C VAL A 21 20.68 -4.11 -15.33
N TYR A 22 20.46 -5.41 -15.23
CA TYR A 22 19.86 -6.24 -16.28
C TYR A 22 18.66 -7.00 -15.73
N GLY A 23 17.48 -6.83 -16.32
CA GLY A 23 16.28 -7.60 -15.96
C GLY A 23 15.06 -6.74 -15.65
N GLU A 24 14.21 -7.23 -14.75
CA GLU A 24 12.91 -6.63 -14.45
C GLU A 24 12.99 -5.76 -13.20
N VAL A 25 12.51 -4.51 -13.27
CA VAL A 25 12.46 -3.58 -12.13
C VAL A 25 11.03 -3.16 -11.88
N VAL A 26 10.54 -3.36 -10.66
CA VAL A 26 9.31 -2.74 -10.15
C VAL A 26 9.72 -1.74 -9.08
N CYS A 27 9.45 -0.45 -9.31
CA CYS A 27 9.77 0.58 -8.33
C CYS A 27 8.87 1.81 -8.43
N GLY A 28 8.73 2.54 -7.31
CA GLY A 28 8.07 3.83 -7.29
C GLY A 28 8.91 4.92 -7.95
N GLU A 29 10.23 4.90 -7.71
CA GLU A 29 11.18 5.86 -8.27
C GLU A 29 12.38 5.14 -8.91
N LEU A 30 12.67 5.47 -10.18
CA LEU A 30 13.84 4.98 -10.91
C LEU A 30 14.70 6.16 -11.36
N VAL A 31 15.94 6.25 -10.87
CA VAL A 31 16.93 7.26 -11.26
C VAL A 31 18.13 6.57 -11.92
N ILE A 32 18.52 7.05 -13.10
CA ILE A 32 19.72 6.59 -13.82
C ILE A 32 20.62 7.80 -14.04
N GLU A 33 21.76 7.81 -13.36
CA GLU A 33 22.76 8.87 -13.51
C GLU A 33 23.57 8.71 -14.82
N PRO A 34 24.23 9.78 -15.30
CA PRO A 34 25.15 9.69 -16.42
C PRO A 34 26.19 8.57 -16.25
N GLY A 35 26.26 7.67 -17.23
CA GLY A 35 27.16 6.52 -17.20
C GLY A 35 26.62 5.28 -16.47
N GLY A 36 25.41 5.35 -15.90
CA GLY A 36 24.64 4.17 -15.50
C GLY A 36 24.06 3.43 -16.72
N GLN A 37 23.88 2.11 -16.61
CA GLN A 37 23.24 1.29 -17.63
C GLN A 37 22.09 0.48 -17.06
N PHE A 38 20.95 0.55 -17.75
CA PHE A 38 19.78 -0.29 -17.51
C PHE A 38 19.36 -0.97 -18.82
N ILE A 39 19.23 -2.30 -18.79
CA ILE A 39 18.76 -3.10 -19.93
C ILE A 39 17.70 -4.08 -19.42
N GLY A 40 16.44 -3.85 -19.78
CA GLY A 40 15.33 -4.72 -19.38
C GLY A 40 13.99 -3.98 -19.36
N GLU A 41 13.06 -4.48 -18.55
CA GLU A 41 11.71 -3.92 -18.39
C GLU A 41 11.58 -3.24 -17.03
N SER A 42 10.97 -2.06 -16.99
CA SER A 42 10.60 -1.37 -15.75
C SER A 42 9.10 -1.16 -15.66
N ARG A 43 8.53 -1.32 -14.47
CA ARG A 43 7.14 -1.00 -14.16
C ARG A 43 7.09 -0.10 -12.92
N VAL A 44 6.15 0.83 -12.93
CA VAL A 44 5.87 1.66 -11.75
C VAL A 44 5.18 0.79 -10.70
N ARG A 45 5.63 0.86 -9.46
CA ARG A 45 4.95 0.20 -8.34
C ARG A 45 3.59 0.86 -8.15
N GLU A 46 2.52 0.06 -8.20
CA GLU A 46 1.19 0.52 -7.83
C GLU A 46 1.13 0.63 -6.30
N GLU A 47 0.93 1.83 -5.77
CA GLU A 47 0.61 2.01 -4.34
C GLU A 47 -0.71 1.30 -4.07
N GLY A 48 -0.66 0.24 -3.27
CA GLY A 48 -1.86 -0.51 -2.89
C GLY A 48 -2.91 0.46 -2.35
N GLN A 49 -4.10 0.42 -2.93
CA GLN A 49 -5.24 1.20 -2.45
C GLN A 49 -5.32 1.04 -0.93
N VAL A 50 -5.22 2.16 -0.21
CA VAL A 50 -5.43 2.20 1.23
C VAL A 50 -6.88 1.77 1.46
N VAL A 51 -7.09 0.49 1.76
CA VAL A 51 -8.38 0.00 2.21
C VAL A 51 -8.62 0.65 3.56
N ALA A 52 -9.45 1.69 3.58
CA ALA A 52 -9.87 2.35 4.80
C ALA A 52 -10.49 1.29 5.72
N LEU A 53 -9.77 0.92 6.77
CA LEU A 53 -10.32 0.07 7.83
C LEU A 53 -11.46 0.86 8.47
N GLN A 54 -12.70 0.49 8.15
CA GLN A 54 -13.88 1.10 8.75
C GLN A 54 -13.90 0.75 10.24
N HIS A 55 -13.53 1.72 11.09
CA HIS A 55 -13.77 1.66 12.52
C HIS A 55 -15.30 1.62 12.75
N ARG A 56 -15.84 0.43 13.03
CA ARG A 56 -17.22 0.27 13.48
C ARG A 56 -17.30 0.79 14.92
N HIS A 57 -17.84 2.00 15.09
CA HIS A 57 -18.33 2.44 16.39
C HIS A 57 -19.68 1.77 16.62
N ASP A 58 -19.71 0.72 17.43
CA ASP A 58 -20.95 0.15 17.96
C ASP A 58 -21.52 1.16 18.97
N ASN A 59 -22.47 1.99 18.53
CA ASN A 59 -23.24 2.85 19.41
C ASN A 59 -24.36 2.01 20.04
N GLU A 60 -24.18 1.61 21.30
CA GLU A 60 -25.20 0.91 22.08
C GLU A 60 -26.50 1.75 22.15
N LEU A 61 -27.57 1.11 21.70
CA LEU A 61 -28.93 1.60 21.67
C LEU A 61 -29.44 1.83 23.11
N LEU A 62 -29.42 3.05 23.60
CA LEU A 62 -30.24 3.44 24.76
C LEU A 62 -31.72 3.54 24.31
N ALA A 63 -32.37 2.40 24.13
CA ALA A 63 -33.81 2.34 24.15
C ALA A 63 -34.25 2.23 25.62
N ALA A 64 -34.55 3.37 26.23
CA ALA A 64 -35.33 3.36 27.46
C ALA A 64 -36.70 2.73 27.16
N PRO A 65 -37.18 1.75 27.94
CA PRO A 65 -38.51 1.21 27.74
C PRO A 65 -39.56 2.28 28.03
N GLU A 66 -40.39 2.59 27.04
CA GLU A 66 -41.56 3.44 27.18
C GLU A 66 -42.57 2.78 28.13
N ALA A 67 -43.17 3.60 28.99
CA ALA A 67 -44.04 3.20 30.08
C ALA A 67 -45.48 2.84 29.62
N THR A 68 -46.26 2.35 30.58
CA THR A 68 -47.74 2.17 30.63
C THR A 68 -48.22 0.81 30.10
N GLY A 69 -48.97 -0.04 30.81
CA GLY A 69 -49.71 0.03 32.07
C GLY A 69 -51.00 -0.77 31.86
N GLU A 70 -51.15 -1.93 32.52
CA GLU A 70 -52.42 -2.67 32.56
C GLU A 70 -52.77 -3.03 34.00
N LEU A 71 -54.01 -2.70 34.35
CA LEU A 71 -54.67 -2.88 35.63
C LEU A 71 -54.81 -4.38 35.97
N GLN A 72 -54.61 -4.73 37.24
CA GLN A 72 -55.03 -6.03 37.77
C GLN A 72 -56.15 -5.82 38.79
N ASP A 73 -57.36 -6.17 38.37
CA ASP A 73 -58.47 -6.55 39.23
C ASP A 73 -58.15 -7.90 39.90
N ALA A 74 -58.19 -7.95 41.23
CA ALA A 74 -58.70 -9.05 42.07
C ALA A 74 -58.46 -8.77 43.56
#